data_AF-A0A7L2D6Q5-F1
#
_entry.id   AF-A0A7L2D6Q5-F1
#
_cell.length_a   1.000
_cell.length_b   1.000
_cell.length_c   1.000
_cell.angle_alpha   90.00
_cell.angle_beta   90.00
_cell.angle_gamma   90.00
#
_symmetry.space_group_name_H-M   'P 1'
#
loop_
_entity.id
_entity.type
_entity.pdbx_description
1 polymer ?
#
loop_
_entity_poly.entity_id
_entity_poly.type
_entity_poly.pdbx_seq_one_letter_code
_entity_poly.pdbx_strand_id
1 'polypeptide(L)' 'ISCRNPLQSLLTSLKQACEILTRDPEGGAARIPFETFSFLYLYLADIDGEISKTETTAFLLGIKEQADKHSGMVLIRHF' A
#
# COMPACT_ATOMS: atom_id res chain seq x y z
N ILE A 1 -24.23 -7.48 11.07
CA ILE A 1 -23.74 -6.92 9.79
C ILE A 1 -22.34 -6.40 10.08
N SER A 2 -21.31 -7.13 9.65
CA SER A 2 -19.92 -6.72 9.90
C SER A 2 -19.60 -5.60 8.91
N CYS A 3 -19.40 -4.38 9.40
CA CYS A 3 -18.95 -3.24 8.60
C CYS A 3 -17.52 -3.52 8.15
N ARG A 4 -17.36 -4.25 7.05
CA ARG A 4 -16.06 -4.43 6.39
C ARG A 4 -15.72 -3.11 5.71
N ASN A 5 -14.64 -2.45 6.14
CA ASN A 5 -14.06 -1.36 5.37
C ASN A 5 -13.18 -2.01 4.28
N PRO A 6 -13.59 -2.03 3.00
CA PRO A 6 -12.85 -2.70 1.93
C PRO A 6 -11.41 -2.17 1.83
N LEU A 7 -11.23 -0.86 2.01
CA LEU A 7 -9.91 -0.22 2.07
C LEU A 7 -9.00 -0.80 3.18
N GLN A 8 -9.54 -1.11 4.36
CA GLN A 8 -8.75 -1.61 5.47
C GLN A 8 -8.32 -3.08 5.27
N SER A 9 -9.20 -3.89 4.66
CA SER A 9 -8.88 -5.25 4.25
C SER A 9 -7.77 -5.24 3.19
N LEU A 10 -7.90 -4.38 2.19
CA LEU A 10 -6.92 -4.20 1.12
C LEU A 10 -5.54 -3.81 1.65
N LEU A 11 -5.48 -2.81 2.54
CA LEU A 11 -4.21 -2.36 3.13
C LEU A 11 -3.54 -3.44 3.96
N THR A 12 -4.31 -4.28 4.65
CA THR A 12 -3.78 -5.42 5.40
C THR A 12 -3.14 -6.45 4.46
N SER A 13 -3.83 -6.82 3.37
CA SER A 13 -3.27 -7.72 2.36
C SER A 13 -2.04 -7.14 1.67
N LEU A 14 -2.07 -5.85 1.36
CA LEU A 14 -0.95 -5.13 0.77
C LEU A 14 0.26 -5.14 1.71
N LYS A 15 0.06 -4.88 3.01
CA LYS A 15 1.11 -4.94 4.04
C LYS A 15 1.79 -6.31 4.07
N GLN A 16 1.01 -7.39 4.11
CA GLN A 16 1.55 -8.75 4.10
C GLN A 16 2.34 -9.05 2.81
N ALA A 17 1.82 -8.65 1.65
CA ALA A 17 2.54 -8.81 0.38
C ALA A 17 3.87 -8.04 0.38
N CYS A 18 3.88 -6.82 0.91
CA CYS A 18 5.08 -5.99 0.96
C CYS A 18 6.11 -6.51 1.99
N GLU A 19 5.68 -7.16 3.08
CA GLU A 19 6.57 -7.85 4.02
C GLU A 19 7.29 -9.05 3.37
N ILE A 20 6.65 -9.73 2.41
CA ILE A 20 7.28 -10.83 1.65
C ILE A 20 8.24 -10.27 0.59
N LEU A 21 7.87 -9.17 -0.06
CA LEU A 21 8.62 -8.59 -1.18
C LEU A 21 9.77 -7.67 -0.74
N THR A 22 9.78 -7.20 0.52
CA THR A 22 10.84 -6.32 1.01
C THR A 22 12.18 -7.06 1.06
N ARG A 23 13.25 -6.33 0.75
CA ARG A 23 14.63 -6.82 0.88
C ARG A 23 15.27 -6.42 2.21
N ASP A 24 14.52 -5.70 3.05
CA ASP A 24 14.97 -5.39 4.40
C ASP A 24 15.09 -6.71 5.20
N PRO A 25 16.11 -6.83 6.08
CA PRO A 25 16.22 -7.99 6.97
C PRO A 25 14.99 -8.10 7.87
N GLU A 26 14.70 -9.31 8.35
CA GLU A 26 13.60 -9.55 9.30
C GLU A 26 13.70 -8.58 10.50
N GLY A 27 12.63 -7.83 10.75
CA GLY A 27 12.59 -6.77 11.76
C GLY A 27 13.01 -5.37 11.30
N GLY A 28 13.48 -5.22 10.06
CA GLY A 28 13.79 -3.95 9.40
C GLY A 28 12.55 -3.08 9.09
N ALA A 29 12.76 -1.92 8.49
CA ALA A 29 11.69 -0.93 8.27
C ALA A 29 10.62 -1.38 7.24
N ALA A 30 10.85 -2.51 6.54
CA ALA A 30 10.03 -3.04 5.46
C ALA A 30 9.71 -1.95 4.43
N ARG A 31 10.74 -1.50 3.72
CA ARG A 31 10.63 -0.47 2.69
C ARG A 31 10.48 -1.12 1.32
N ILE A 32 9.63 -0.52 0.48
CA ILE A 32 9.55 -0.84 -0.93
C ILE A 32 9.47 0.45 -1.77
N PRO A 33 9.89 0.43 -3.04
CA PRO A 33 9.71 1.56 -3.94
C PRO A 33 8.22 1.91 -4.10
N PHE A 34 7.92 3.21 -4.25
CA PHE A 34 6.55 3.68 -4.51
C PHE A 34 5.92 2.99 -5.73
N GLU A 35 6.70 2.78 -6.80
CA GLU A 35 6.19 2.11 -8.00
C GLU A 35 5.67 0.70 -7.69
N THR A 36 6.44 -0.10 -6.93
CA THR A 36 6.03 -1.44 -6.48
C THR A 36 4.77 -1.38 -5.63
N PHE A 37 4.71 -0.44 -4.67
CA PHE A 37 3.53 -0.26 -3.81
C PHE A 37 2.29 0.10 -4.63
N SER A 38 2.43 1.06 -5.55
CA SER A 38 1.34 1.55 -6.38
C SER A 38 0.78 0.47 -7.30
N PHE A 39 1.66 -0.35 -7.88
CA PHE A 39 1.26 -1.47 -8.72
C PHE A 39 0.45 -2.50 -7.94
N LEU A 40 0.92 -2.90 -6.74
CA LEU A 40 0.21 -3.85 -5.89
C LEU A 40 -1.12 -3.31 -5.39
N TYR A 41 -1.17 -2.04 -4.96
CA TYR A 41 -2.41 -1.40 -4.52
C TYR A 41 -3.45 -1.36 -5.65
N LEU A 42 -3.05 -0.94 -6.86
CA LEU A 42 -3.94 -0.91 -8.02
C LEU A 42 -4.43 -2.30 -8.41
N TYR A 43 -3.54 -3.30 -8.40
CA TYR A 43 -3.89 -4.68 -8.72
C TYR A 43 -4.92 -5.24 -7.73
N LEU A 44 -4.72 -5.03 -6.43
CA LEU A 44 -5.66 -5.47 -5.41
C LEU A 44 -6.97 -4.69 -5.47
N ALA A 45 -6.93 -3.39 -5.73
CA ALA A 45 -8.14 -2.55 -5.80
C ALA A 45 -9.02 -2.91 -7.01
N ASP A 46 -8.40 -3.31 -8.12
CA ASP A 46 -9.10 -3.83 -9.31
C ASP A 46 -9.80 -5.16 -9.01
N ILE A 47 -9.15 -6.06 -8.23
CA ILE A 47 -9.74 -7.33 -7.80
C ILE A 47 -10.91 -7.13 -6.83
N ASP A 48 -10.76 -6.23 -5.86
CA ASP A 48 -11.77 -5.96 -4.83
C ASP A 48 -13.00 -5.25 -5.43
N GLY A 49 -12.79 -4.36 -6.41
CA GLY A 49 -13.86 -3.73 -7.18
C GLY A 49 -14.76 -2.76 -6.41
N GLU A 50 -14.65 -2.69 -5.08
CA GLU A 50 -15.40 -1.76 -4.22
C GLU A 50 -14.76 -0.37 -4.10
N ILE A 51 -13.46 -0.23 -4.41
CA ILE A 51 -12.72 1.02 -4.23
C ILE A 51 -12.83 1.88 -5.49
N SER A 52 -13.32 3.11 -5.35
CA SER A 52 -13.43 4.00 -6.51
C SER A 52 -12.05 4.46 -7.00
N LYS A 53 -11.96 4.79 -8.30
CA LYS A 53 -10.74 5.38 -8.89
C LYS A 53 -10.33 6.67 -8.20
N THR A 54 -11.29 7.47 -7.75
CA THR A 54 -11.05 8.72 -7.03
C THR A 54 -10.40 8.46 -5.68
N GLU A 55 -10.92 7.52 -4.89
CA GLU A 55 -10.33 7.11 -3.61
C GLU A 55 -8.93 6.53 -3.79
N THR A 56 -8.76 5.67 -4.78
CA THR A 56 -7.45 5.10 -5.14
C THR A 56 -6.44 6.18 -5.49
N THR A 57 -6.83 7.15 -6.32
CA THR A 57 -5.94 8.23 -6.75
C THR A 57 -5.57 9.14 -5.58
N ALA A 58 -6.56 9.53 -4.75
CA ALA A 58 -6.33 10.36 -3.58
C ALA A 58 -5.42 9.68 -2.56
N PHE A 59 -5.61 8.37 -2.35
CA PHE A 59 -4.75 7.58 -1.48
C PHE A 59 -3.32 7.54 -2.03
N LEU A 60 -3.13 7.09 -3.28
CA LEU A 60 -1.80 7.00 -3.90
C LEU A 60 -1.06 8.35 -3.96
N LEU A 61 -1.78 9.46 -4.13
CA LEU A 61 -1.18 10.80 -4.08
C LEU A 61 -0.55 11.07 -2.71
N GLY A 62 -1.29 10.86 -1.62
CA GLY A 62 -0.79 11.07 -0.26
C GLY A 62 0.38 10.12 0.10
N ILE A 63 0.40 8.92 -0.47
CA ILE A 63 1.52 7.98 -0.33
C ILE A 63 2.73 8.46 -1.11
N LYS A 64 2.53 8.97 -2.32
CA LYS A 64 3.60 9.51 -3.16
C LYS A 64 4.28 10.69 -2.49
N GLU A 65 3.51 11.63 -1.93
CA GLU A 65 4.05 12.76 -1.17
C GLU A 65 4.89 12.33 0.04
N GLN A 66 4.50 11.24 0.71
CA GLN A 66 5.30 10.64 1.78
C GLN A 66 6.54 9.98 1.21
N ALA A 67 6.42 9.18 0.15
CA ALA A 67 7.54 8.49 -0.47
C ALA A 67 8.61 9.46 -0.99
N ASP A 68 8.20 10.59 -1.59
CA ASP A 68 9.12 11.63 -2.08
C ASP A 68 9.96 12.23 -0.95
N LYS A 69 9.40 12.37 0.26
CA LYS A 69 10.15 12.77 1.47
C LYS A 69 11.13 11.70 1.95
N HIS A 70 10.90 10.45 1.57
CA HIS A 70 11.70 9.27 1.92
C HIS A 70 12.46 8.69 0.71
N SER A 71 12.95 9.56 -0.19
CA SER A 71 13.76 9.15 -1.36
C SER A 71 13.06 8.15 -2.30
N GLY A 72 11.74 8.31 -2.48
CA GLY A 72 10.90 7.43 -3.32
C GLY A 72 10.50 6.11 -2.66
N MET A 73 10.78 5.93 -1.36
CA MET A 73 10.52 4.69 -0.63
C MET A 73 9.28 4.81 0.25
N VAL A 74 8.43 3.79 0.21
CA VAL A 74 7.25 3.66 1.07
C VAL A 74 7.61 2.81 2.28
N LEU A 75 7.30 3.33 3.48
CA LEU A 75 7.51 2.66 4.76
C LEU A 75 6.27 1.85 5.14
N ILE A 76 6.32 0.54 4.98
CA ILE A 76 5.15 -0.34 5.15
C ILE A 76 4.67 -0.41 6.62
N ARG A 77 5.56 -0.14 7.57
CA ARG A 77 5.23 -0.18 9.01
C ARG A 77 4.26 0.90 9.48
N HIS A 78 4.07 1.98 8.73
CA HIS A 78 3.18 3.07 9.09
C HIS A 78 1.73 2.87 8.60
N PHE A 79 1.43 1.71 7.99
CA PHE A 79 0.09 1.29 7.56
C PHE A 79 -0.57 0.33 8.54
#